data_AF-A0A3M9YG40-F1
#
_entry.id   AF-A0A3M9YG40-F1
#
_cell.length_a   1.000
_cell.length_b   1.000
_cell.length_c   1.000
_cell.angle_alpha   90.00
_cell.angle_beta   90.00
_cell.angle_gamma   90.00
#
_symmetry.space_group_name_H-M   'P 1'
#
loop_
_entity.id
_entity.type
_entity.pdbx_description
1 polymer ?
#
loop_
_entity_poly.entity_id
_entity_poly.type
_entity_poly.pdbx_seq_one_letter_code
_entity_poly.pdbx_strand_id
1 'polypeptide(L)'
;MITPYPGEMSEIEVREGDGQHGRVWLITGCSSGFGRELVKAATSRGDKVIATARKVRDLDYCLGTTNAKVLELDVTAPQSELDAKIQEAVALFGRIDVMVNNAGYVLSGVWEELR
;
A
#
# COMPACT_ATOMS: atom_id res chain seq x y z
N MET A 1 2.48 -28.69 -23.59
CA MET A 1 1.08 -28.40 -23.96
C MET A 1 0.36 -28.07 -22.66
N ILE A 2 0.18 -26.79 -22.34
CA ILE A 2 -0.42 -26.33 -21.07
C ILE A 2 -1.91 -26.13 -21.33
N THR A 3 -2.77 -26.78 -20.56
CA THR A 3 -4.23 -26.59 -20.65
C THR A 3 -4.64 -25.34 -19.86
N PRO A 4 -5.46 -24.42 -20.39
CA PRO A 4 -5.95 -23.27 -19.63
C PRO A 4 -7.00 -23.69 -18.59
N TYR A 5 -6.96 -23.04 -17.42
CA TYR A 5 -8.00 -23.15 -16.38
C TYR A 5 -9.33 -22.56 -16.87
N PRO A 6 -10.48 -23.19 -16.62
CA PRO A 6 -11.78 -22.65 -17.02
C PRO A 6 -12.26 -21.69 -15.93
N GLY A 7 -11.99 -20.40 -16.11
CA GLY A 7 -12.62 -19.34 -15.34
C GLY A 7 -13.11 -18.28 -16.32
N GLU A 8 -14.40 -17.96 -16.29
CA GLU A 8 -14.94 -16.80 -17.01
C GLU A 8 -14.13 -15.56 -16.63
N MET A 9 -13.51 -14.95 -17.64
CA MET A 9 -12.91 -13.63 -17.52
C MET A 9 -14.07 -12.65 -17.36
N SER A 10 -14.47 -12.35 -16.13
CA SER A 10 -15.36 -11.23 -15.89
C SER A 10 -14.62 -9.96 -16.30
N GLU A 11 -15.28 -9.17 -17.13
CA GLU A 11 -14.82 -7.86 -17.55
C GLU A 11 -14.58 -7.01 -16.29
N ILE A 12 -13.33 -6.61 -16.06
CA ILE A 12 -12.99 -5.77 -14.91
C ILE A 12 -13.61 -4.39 -15.17
N GLU A 13 -14.80 -4.16 -14.64
CA GLU A 13 -15.40 -2.83 -14.60
C GLU A 13 -14.54 -1.94 -13.69
N VAL A 14 -13.73 -1.07 -14.31
CA VAL A 14 -13.05 0.01 -13.59
C VAL A 14 -14.12 1.01 -13.14
N ARG A 15 -14.60 0.85 -11.91
CA ARG A 15 -15.50 1.82 -11.28
C ARG A 15 -14.72 3.11 -10.99
N GLU A 16 -15.07 4.20 -11.68
CA GLU A 16 -14.70 5.53 -11.21
C GLU A 16 -15.30 5.71 -9.81
N GLY A 17 -14.43 5.79 -8.79
CA GLY A 17 -14.89 5.95 -7.42
C GLY A 17 -15.75 7.19 -7.27
N ASP A 18 -16.89 6.99 -6.65
CA ASP A 18 -17.89 7.96 -6.21
C ASP A 18 -17.23 9.15 -5.51
N GLY A 19 -16.97 10.22 -6.26
CA GLY A 19 -16.27 11.44 -5.80
C GLY A 19 -16.98 12.24 -4.69
N GLN A 20 -17.91 11.63 -3.94
CA GLN A 20 -18.64 12.25 -2.84
C GLN A 20 -18.02 11.98 -1.46
N HIS A 21 -17.10 11.02 -1.31
CA HIS A 21 -16.39 10.77 -0.04
C HIS A 21 -14.90 10.51 -0.29
N GLY A 22 -14.03 11.15 0.52
CA GLY A 22 -12.59 10.93 0.45
C GLY A 22 -12.23 9.44 0.62
N ARG A 23 -11.32 8.93 -0.21
CA ARG A 23 -10.93 7.51 -0.21
C ARG A 23 -9.98 7.21 0.95
N VAL A 24 -9.96 5.96 1.40
CA VAL A 24 -8.99 5.44 2.36
C VAL A 24 -7.98 4.55 1.64
N TRP A 25 -6.72 4.98 1.66
CA TRP A 25 -5.61 4.32 1.00
C TRP A 25 -4.78 3.51 2.00
N LEU A 26 -4.41 2.28 1.65
CA LEU A 26 -3.32 1.54 2.27
C LEU A 26 -2.18 1.45 1.26
N ILE A 27 -1.05 2.10 1.55
CA ILE A 27 0.11 2.17 0.65
C ILE A 27 1.30 1.50 1.32
N THR A 28 1.87 0.48 0.66
CA THR A 28 3.07 -0.20 1.15
C THR A 28 4.36 0.40 0.57
N GLY A 29 5.46 0.34 1.32
CA GLY A 29 6.76 0.84 0.86
C GLY A 29 6.84 2.37 0.80
N CYS A 30 6.34 3.05 1.83
CA CYS A 30 6.25 4.51 1.87
C CYS A 30 7.51 5.24 2.36
N SER A 31 8.59 4.52 2.69
CA SER A 31 9.82 5.15 3.23
C SER A 31 10.54 6.08 2.24
N SER A 32 10.32 5.90 0.92
CA SER A 32 10.96 6.70 -0.12
C SER A 32 10.23 6.61 -1.46
N GLY A 33 10.75 7.32 -2.47
CA GLY A 33 10.33 7.17 -3.87
C GLY A 33 8.84 7.39 -4.11
N PHE A 34 8.26 6.56 -4.99
CA PHE A 34 6.89 6.69 -5.46
C PHE A 34 5.86 6.56 -4.33
N GLY A 35 6.05 5.63 -3.39
CA GLY A 35 5.15 5.45 -2.24
C GLY A 35 5.03 6.72 -1.40
N ARG A 36 6.16 7.38 -1.12
CA ARG A 36 6.19 8.65 -0.39
C ARG A 36 5.42 9.76 -1.11
N GLU A 37 5.65 9.91 -2.42
CA GLU A 37 4.97 10.96 -3.21
C GLU A 37 3.47 10.67 -3.35
N LEU A 38 3.08 9.39 -3.43
CA LEU A 38 1.66 9.01 -3.47
C LEU A 38 0.95 9.35 -2.16
N VAL A 39 1.59 9.13 -1.01
CA VAL A 39 1.05 9.56 0.29
C VAL A 39 0.78 11.06 0.30
N LYS A 40 1.74 11.88 -0.17
CA LYS A 40 1.56 13.34 -0.24
C LYS A 40 0.43 13.72 -1.18
N ALA A 41 0.36 13.14 -2.38
CA ALA A 41 -0.66 13.45 -3.38
C ALA A 41 -2.07 13.05 -2.93
N ALA A 42 -2.22 11.89 -2.30
CA ALA A 42 -3.51 11.44 -1.77
C ALA A 42 -3.95 12.33 -0.60
N THR A 43 -3.07 12.59 0.36
CA THR A 43 -3.41 13.47 1.50
C THR A 43 -3.70 14.90 1.08
N SER A 44 -3.00 15.46 0.08
CA SER A 44 -3.29 16.80 -0.45
C SER A 44 -4.65 16.91 -1.13
N ARG A 45 -5.19 15.80 -1.63
CA ARG A 45 -6.56 15.71 -2.17
C ARG A 45 -7.64 15.60 -1.10
N GLY A 46 -7.26 15.49 0.18
CA GLY A 46 -8.17 15.27 1.30
C GLY A 46 -8.52 13.81 1.55
N ASP A 47 -7.90 12.86 0.84
CA ASP A 47 -8.05 11.44 1.12
C ASP A 47 -7.34 11.06 2.43
N LYS A 48 -7.75 9.93 3.01
CA LYS A 48 -7.10 9.35 4.19
C LYS A 48 -6.07 8.32 3.75
N VAL A 49 -4.91 8.32 4.40
CA VAL A 49 -3.81 7.43 4.00
C VAL A 49 -3.25 6.69 5.21
N ILE A 50 -3.11 5.38 5.07
CA ILE A 50 -2.33 4.50 5.95
C ILE A 50 -1.02 4.22 5.20
N ALA A 51 0.03 4.93 5.59
CA ALA A 51 1.36 4.78 5.02
C ALA A 51 2.12 3.69 5.78
N THR A 52 2.68 2.70 5.06
CA THR A 52 3.42 1.62 5.71
C THR A 52 4.88 1.51 5.28
N ALA A 53 5.72 1.11 6.23
CA ALA A 53 7.13 0.82 6.05
C ALA A 53 7.61 -0.16 7.12
N ARG A 54 8.77 -0.80 6.91
CA ARG A 54 9.40 -1.69 7.90
C ARG A 54 9.86 -0.96 9.17
N LYS A 55 10.09 0.36 9.09
CA LYS A 55 10.48 1.19 10.23
C LYS A 55 9.64 2.45 10.22
N VAL A 56 8.85 2.66 11.28
CA VAL A 56 7.92 3.79 11.37
C VAL A 56 8.64 5.14 11.27
N ARG A 57 9.86 5.25 11.81
CA ARG A 57 10.70 6.47 11.73
C ARG A 57 10.97 6.94 10.29
N ASP A 58 10.94 6.03 9.31
CA ASP A 58 11.16 6.39 7.91
C ASP A 58 9.92 7.12 7.32
N LEU A 59 8.84 7.21 8.10
CA LEU A 59 7.57 7.87 7.77
C LEU A 59 7.37 9.18 8.56
N ASP A 60 8.42 9.76 9.14
CA ASP A 60 8.32 11.01 9.92
C ASP A 60 7.71 12.18 9.14
N TYR A 61 7.78 12.14 7.80
CA TYR A 61 7.13 13.13 6.94
C TYR A 61 5.58 13.11 7.01
N CYS A 62 4.99 12.05 7.56
CA CYS A 62 3.56 11.97 7.84
C CYS A 62 3.18 12.65 9.17
N LEU A 63 4.14 12.94 10.04
CA LEU A 63 3.87 13.58 11.34
C LEU A 63 3.25 14.97 11.10
N GLY A 64 2.18 15.27 11.83
CA GLY A 64 1.42 16.52 11.69
C GLY A 64 0.37 16.51 10.57
N THR A 65 0.30 15.47 9.74
CA THR A 65 -0.74 15.33 8.72
C THR A 65 -1.98 14.66 9.33
N THR A 66 -3.10 15.38 9.44
CA THR A 66 -4.31 14.92 10.16
C THR A 66 -4.99 13.73 9.48
N ASN A 67 -4.85 13.61 8.16
CA ASN A 67 -5.39 12.53 7.33
C ASN A 67 -4.37 11.44 6.98
N ALA A 68 -3.20 11.41 7.63
CA ALA A 68 -2.23 10.32 7.51
C ALA A 68 -2.11 9.54 8.83
N LYS A 69 -2.02 8.22 8.73
CA LYS A 69 -1.59 7.32 9.79
C LYS A 69 -0.41 6.51 9.30
N VAL A 70 0.49 6.17 10.22
CA VAL A 70 1.68 5.36 9.94
C VAL A 70 1.50 3.99 10.57
N LEU A 71 1.92 2.95 9.86
CA LEU A 71 1.85 1.57 10.33
C LEU A 71 3.14 0.83 9.98
N GLU A 72 3.71 0.13 10.95
CA GLU A 72 4.82 -0.77 10.67
C GLU A 72 4.32 -2.01 9.93
N LEU A 73 4.93 -2.32 8.79
CA LEU A 73 4.61 -3.50 8.00
C LEU A 73 5.87 -4.02 7.30
N ASP A 74 6.21 -5.28 7.56
CA ASP A 74 7.05 -6.09 6.69
C ASP A 74 6.14 -6.98 5.83
N VAL A 75 6.11 -6.71 4.52
CA VAL A 75 5.29 -7.49 3.57
C VAL A 75 5.78 -8.92 3.37
N THR A 76 6.97 -9.27 3.91
CA THR A 76 7.54 -10.62 3.86
C THR A 76 7.27 -11.43 5.13
N ALA A 77 6.57 -10.84 6.12
CA ALA A 77 6.21 -11.51 7.36
C ALA A 77 5.25 -12.70 7.14
N PRO A 78 5.17 -13.64 8.10
CA PRO A 78 4.23 -14.75 8.03
C PRO A 78 2.77 -14.28 7.89
N GLN A 79 1.94 -15.08 7.21
CA GLN A 79 0.53 -14.73 6.92
C GLN A 79 -0.25 -14.29 8.18
N SER A 80 -0.05 -14.96 9.32
CA SER A 80 -0.73 -14.61 10.57
C SER A 80 -0.38 -13.20 11.09
N GLU A 81 0.85 -12.74 10.84
CA GLU A 81 1.27 -11.39 11.19
C GLU A 81 0.70 -10.37 10.20
N LEU A 82 0.71 -10.69 8.91
CA LEU A 82 0.07 -9.86 7.87
C LEU A 82 -1.42 -9.67 8.15
N ASP A 83 -2.14 -10.73 8.53
CA ASP A 83 -3.56 -10.68 8.86
C ASP A 83 -3.79 -9.72 10.05
N ALA A 84 -2.99 -9.82 11.11
CA ALA A 84 -3.06 -8.92 12.25
C ALA A 84 -2.79 -7.46 11.86
N LYS A 85 -1.81 -7.22 10.98
CA LYS A 85 -1.49 -5.88 10.48
C LYS A 85 -2.58 -5.29 9.59
N ILE A 86 -3.24 -6.11 8.78
CA ILE A 86 -4.40 -5.65 8.01
C ILE A 86 -5.58 -5.30 8.93
N GLN A 87 -5.83 -6.07 9.99
CA GLN A 87 -6.84 -5.69 10.99
C GLN A 87 -6.50 -4.37 11.68
N GLU A 88 -5.23 -4.17 12.05
CA GLU A 88 -4.73 -2.90 12.60
C GLU A 88 -4.96 -1.74 11.61
N ALA A 89 -4.62 -1.95 10.32
CA ALA A 89 -4.82 -0.97 9.27
C ALA A 89 -6.30 -0.60 9.09
N VAL A 90 -7.20 -1.59 8.99
CA VAL A 90 -8.64 -1.35 8.85
C VAL A 90 -9.18 -0.59 10.06
N ALA A 91 -8.72 -0.89 11.27
CA ALA A 91 -9.18 -0.21 12.48
C ALA A 91 -8.87 1.29 12.52
N LEU A 92 -7.84 1.77 11.81
CA LEU A 92 -7.45 3.18 11.81
C LEU A 92 -8.50 4.11 11.20
N PHE A 93 -9.21 3.64 10.17
CA PHE A 93 -10.19 4.44 9.42
C PHE A 93 -11.52 3.71 9.14
N GLY A 94 -11.66 2.47 9.59
CA GLY A 94 -12.83 1.62 9.47
C GLY A 94 -12.99 0.90 8.12
N ARG A 95 -12.17 1.23 7.12
CA ARG A 95 -12.21 0.63 5.77
C ARG A 95 -10.89 0.85 5.03
N ILE A 96 -10.72 0.14 3.92
CA ILE A 96 -9.67 0.38 2.91
C ILE A 96 -10.36 0.38 1.55
N ASP A 97 -10.30 1.50 0.83
CA ASP A 97 -10.91 1.67 -0.49
C ASP A 97 -9.90 1.39 -1.61
N VAL A 98 -8.62 1.69 -1.36
CA VAL A 98 -7.53 1.52 -2.32
C VAL A 98 -6.32 0.88 -1.64
N MET A 99 -5.82 -0.21 -2.23
CA MET A 99 -4.60 -0.90 -1.80
C MET A 99 -3.51 -0.71 -2.85
N VAL A 100 -2.34 -0.25 -2.44
CA VAL A 100 -1.18 -0.04 -3.33
C VAL A 100 -0.02 -0.91 -2.86
N ASN A 101 0.22 -2.01 -3.60
CA ASN A 101 1.30 -2.95 -3.37
C ASN A 101 2.63 -2.41 -3.92
N ASN A 102 3.13 -1.32 -3.32
CA ASN A 102 4.33 -0.60 -3.76
C ASN A 102 5.60 -0.96 -2.97
N ALA A 103 5.51 -1.82 -1.95
CA ALA A 103 6.70 -2.36 -1.30
C ALA A 103 7.53 -3.21 -2.28
N GLY A 104 8.69 -2.68 -2.67
CA GLY A 104 9.66 -3.34 -3.52
C GLY A 104 11.02 -2.69 -3.35
N TYR A 105 12.08 -3.45 -3.62
CA TYR A 105 13.43 -2.93 -3.74
C TYR A 105 13.99 -3.34 -5.10
N VAL A 106 14.78 -2.47 -5.70
CA VAL A 106 15.55 -2.81 -6.89
C VAL A 106 16.89 -3.35 -6.42
N LEU A 107 17.19 -4.61 -6.75
CA LEU A 107 18.53 -5.15 -6.61
C LEU A 107 19.31 -4.76 -7.86
N SER A 108 20.33 -3.93 -7.72
CA SER A 108 21.20 -3.50 -8.82
C SER A 108 22.62 -4.01 -8.55
N GLY A 109 23.18 -4.74 -9.51
CA GLY A 109 24.51 -5.34 -9.48
C GLY A 109 24.90 -5.84 -10.87
N VAL A 110 26.17 -6.21 -11.07
CA VAL A 110 26.60 -6.88 -12.30
C VAL A 110 25.97 -8.27 -12.33
N TRP A 111 25.48 -8.73 -13.49
CA TRP A 111 24.76 -10.01 -13.62
C TRP A 111 25.48 -11.22 -13.00
N GLU A 112 26.81 -11.17 -12.89
CA GLU A 112 27.67 -12.24 -12.37
C GLU A 112 27.74 -12.28 -10.82
N GLU A 113 27.39 -11.18 -10.14
CA GLU A 113 27.39 -11.05 -8.67
C GLU A 113 25.99 -11.24 -8.06
N LEU A 114 24.95 -11.28 -8.88
CA LEU A 114 23.59 -11.67 -8.51
C LEU A 114 23.44 -13.21 -8.61
N ARG A 115 23.98 -13.95 -7.64
CA ARG A 115 23.72 -15.39 -7.50
C ARG A 115 23.28 -15.76 -6.09
#